data_AF-A0A178DZD4-F1
#
_entry.id   AF-A0A178DZD4-F1
#
_cell.length_a   1.000
_cell.length_b   1.000
_cell.length_c   1.000
_cell.angle_alpha   90.00
_cell.angle_beta   90.00
_cell.angle_gamma   90.00
#
_symmetry.space_group_name_H-M   'P 1'
#
loop_
_entity.id
_entity.type
_entity.pdbx_description
1 polymer ?
#
loop_
_entity_poly.entity_id
_entity_poly.type
_entity_poly.pdbx_seq_one_letter_code
_entity_poly.pdbx_strand_id
1 'polypeptide(L)'
;MASKSIPTNAFKPGFCDAQTPIAAELTQTFLDFASKNGGINLKQMGVRPGQRWCIETTRWQEAIRGEGVKAPSISLECTHEAALEIVDLDTLKRFANVD
;
A
#
# COMPACT_ATOMS: atom_id res chain seq x y z
N MET A 1 -17.65 -28.40 24.07
CA MET A 1 -16.77 -27.24 24.36
C MET A 1 -16.85 -26.32 23.17
N ALA A 2 -17.54 -25.18 23.27
CA ALA A 2 -17.55 -24.22 22.18
C ALA A 2 -16.13 -23.64 22.06
N SER A 3 -15.51 -23.81 20.89
CA SER A 3 -14.30 -23.08 20.56
C SER A 3 -14.60 -21.61 20.81
N LYS A 4 -13.91 -20.99 21.77
CA LYS A 4 -13.99 -19.54 21.98
C LYS A 4 -13.64 -18.94 20.62
N SER A 5 -14.64 -18.35 19.96
CA SER A 5 -14.48 -17.69 18.68
C SER A 5 -13.29 -16.75 18.82
N ILE A 6 -12.30 -16.95 17.94
CA ILE A 6 -11.17 -16.02 17.84
C ILE A 6 -11.79 -14.63 17.69
N PRO A 7 -11.43 -13.65 18.53
CA PRO A 7 -11.96 -12.30 18.40
C PRO A 7 -11.69 -11.83 16.96
N THR A 8 -12.69 -11.32 16.26
CA THR A 8 -12.56 -10.88 14.86
C THR A 8 -11.40 -9.88 14.68
N ASN A 9 -11.08 -9.11 15.74
CA ASN A 9 -10.01 -8.13 15.76
C ASN A 9 -8.61 -8.71 16.06
N ALA A 10 -8.51 -9.99 16.42
CA ALA A 10 -7.24 -10.68 16.65
C ALA A 10 -6.61 -11.19 15.35
N PHE A 11 -7.41 -11.38 14.30
CA PHE A 11 -6.93 -11.75 12.98
C PHE A 11 -6.59 -10.48 12.19
N LYS A 12 -5.31 -10.12 12.12
CA LYS A 12 -4.81 -9.16 11.13
C LYS A 12 -4.23 -9.96 9.97
N PRO A 13 -5.00 -10.24 8.91
CA PRO A 13 -4.59 -11.19 7.88
C PRO A 13 -3.39 -10.74 7.01
N GLY A 14 -2.76 -9.61 7.30
CA GLY A 14 -1.68 -9.05 6.48
C GLY A 14 -2.17 -8.46 5.15
N PHE A 15 -3.49 -8.37 4.95
CA PHE A 15 -4.13 -7.67 3.84
C PHE A 15 -4.37 -6.20 4.17
N CYS A 16 -4.38 -5.38 3.14
CA CYS A 16 -4.74 -3.98 3.24
C CYS A 16 -6.25 -3.81 3.45
N ASP A 17 -6.64 -2.68 4.04
CA ASP A 17 -8.02 -2.33 4.34
C ASP A 17 -8.49 -1.15 3.48
N ALA A 18 -9.74 -0.73 3.65
CA ALA A 18 -10.29 0.38 2.89
C ALA A 18 -9.59 1.74 3.14
N GLN A 19 -8.90 1.92 4.28
CA GLN A 19 -8.22 3.17 4.59
C GLN A 19 -6.84 3.28 3.92
N THR A 20 -6.14 2.15 3.84
CA THR A 20 -4.80 2.07 3.22
C THR A 20 -4.76 0.97 2.16
N PRO A 21 -5.57 1.07 1.09
CA PRO A 21 -5.92 -0.08 0.27
C PRO A 21 -4.79 -0.58 -0.63
N ILE A 22 -3.77 0.23 -0.93
CA ILE A 22 -2.70 -0.15 -1.86
C ILE A 22 -1.63 -0.96 -1.12
N ALA A 23 -1.45 -2.22 -1.52
CA ALA A 23 -0.36 -3.07 -1.04
C ALA A 23 0.91 -2.86 -1.89
N ALA A 24 1.72 -1.87 -1.54
CA ALA A 24 2.89 -1.47 -2.33
C ALA A 24 4.19 -2.06 -1.80
N GLU A 25 5.07 -2.52 -2.70
CA GLU A 25 6.47 -2.81 -2.39
C GLU A 25 7.28 -1.51 -2.40
N LEU A 26 7.64 -1.02 -1.23
CA LEU A 26 8.16 0.35 -1.12
C LEU A 26 9.58 0.46 -1.65
N THR A 27 9.84 1.46 -2.49
CA THR A 27 11.18 1.80 -2.97
C THR A 27 11.81 2.88 -2.10
N GLN A 28 13.14 3.02 -2.14
CA GLN A 28 13.83 4.11 -1.44
C GLN A 28 13.29 5.48 -1.86
N THR A 29 13.13 5.71 -3.16
CA THR A 29 12.60 6.96 -3.72
C THR A 29 11.17 7.23 -3.26
N PHE A 30 10.34 6.19 -3.15
CA PHE A 30 8.98 6.35 -2.66
C PHE A 30 8.95 6.63 -1.15
N LEU A 31 9.80 5.98 -0.34
CA LEU A 31 9.90 6.27 1.10
C LEU A 31 10.31 7.72 1.36
N ASP A 32 11.23 8.27 0.56
CA ASP A 32 11.62 9.67 0.64
C ASP A 32 10.48 10.60 0.23
N PHE A 33 9.76 10.27 -0.84
CA PHE A 33 8.56 10.96 -1.27
C PHE A 33 7.45 10.94 -0.20
N ALA A 34 7.14 9.77 0.36
CA ALA A 34 6.05 9.56 1.31
C ALA A 34 6.14 10.49 2.54
N SER A 35 7.36 10.80 2.98
CA SER A 35 7.62 11.71 4.11
C SER A 35 7.47 13.21 3.82
N LYS A 36 7.31 13.62 2.56
CA LYS A 36 7.18 15.03 2.16
C LYS A 36 5.78 15.58 2.44
N ASN A 37 5.67 16.91 2.56
CA ASN A 37 4.40 17.65 2.68
C ASN A 37 3.49 17.15 3.83
N GLY A 38 4.08 16.75 4.96
CA GLY A 38 3.34 16.23 6.12
C GLY A 38 2.90 14.77 5.99
N GLY A 39 3.35 14.05 4.96
CA GLY A 39 3.11 12.62 4.83
C GLY A 39 3.92 11.78 5.85
N ILE A 40 3.52 10.52 5.99
CA ILE A 40 4.05 9.61 7.01
C ILE A 40 5.52 9.21 6.75
N ASN A 41 6.36 9.29 7.78
CA ASN A 41 7.76 8.87 7.70
C ASN A 41 7.93 7.40 8.07
N LEU A 42 7.60 6.51 7.12
CA LEU A 42 7.66 5.06 7.31
C LEU A 42 9.07 4.56 7.68
N LYS A 43 10.14 5.26 7.27
CA LYS A 43 11.52 4.91 7.66
C LYS A 43 11.75 5.05 9.16
N GLN A 44 11.17 6.06 9.81
CA GLN A 44 11.26 6.23 11.27
C GLN A 44 10.49 5.14 12.02
N MET A 45 9.51 4.53 11.37
CA MET A 45 8.76 3.37 11.88
C MET A 45 9.45 2.03 11.59
N GLY A 46 10.65 2.05 11.01
CA GLY A 46 11.46 0.87 10.74
C GLY A 46 11.26 0.24 9.36
N VAL A 47 10.41 0.82 8.51
CA VAL A 47 10.16 0.29 7.16
C VAL A 47 11.36 0.57 6.25
N ARG A 48 11.74 -0.45 5.47
CA ARG A 48 12.90 -0.46 4.58
C ARG A 48 12.47 -0.67 3.12
N PRO A 49 13.30 -0.25 2.15
CA PRO A 49 13.05 -0.56 0.74
C PRO A 49 12.89 -2.07 0.51
N GLY A 50 12.00 -2.45 -0.41
CA GLY A 50 11.65 -3.84 -0.73
C GLY A 50 10.62 -4.46 0.22
N GLN A 51 10.21 -3.75 1.29
CA GLN A 51 9.14 -4.23 2.16
C GLN A 51 7.77 -3.83 1.62
N ARG A 52 6.82 -4.76 1.67
CA ARG A 52 5.42 -4.49 1.39
C ARG A 52 4.77 -3.71 2.53
N TRP A 53 4.03 -2.67 2.21
CA TRP A 53 3.26 -1.88 3.16
C TRP A 53 1.94 -1.40 2.56
N CYS A 54 0.92 -1.25 3.41
CA CYS A 54 -0.37 -0.71 3.03
C CYS A 54 -0.34 0.83 3.07
N ILE A 55 -0.67 1.47 1.94
CA ILE A 55 -0.63 2.93 1.79
C ILE A 55 -1.94 3.46 1.17
N GLU A 56 -2.18 4.76 1.33
CA GLU A 56 -3.33 5.45 0.75
C GLU A 56 -3.25 5.51 -0.78
N THR A 57 -4.38 5.32 -1.46
CA THR A 57 -4.46 5.37 -2.92
C THR A 57 -4.09 6.74 -3.48
N THR A 58 -4.52 7.82 -2.82
CA THR A 58 -4.22 9.20 -3.22
C THR A 58 -2.71 9.42 -3.25
N ARG A 59 -2.00 8.98 -2.20
CA ARG A 59 -0.55 9.14 -2.09
C ARG A 59 0.19 8.31 -3.13
N TRP A 60 -0.28 7.10 -3.40
CA TRP A 60 0.27 6.26 -4.47
C TRP A 60 0.03 6.89 -5.85
N GLN A 61 -1.18 7.41 -6.12
CA GLN A 61 -1.52 8.06 -7.38
C GLN A 61 -0.72 9.35 -7.62
N GLU A 62 -0.43 10.13 -6.59
CA GLU A 62 0.47 11.28 -6.68
C GLU A 62 1.88 10.87 -7.15
N ALA A 63 2.39 9.74 -6.67
CA ALA A 63 3.69 9.21 -7.12
C ALA A 63 3.68 8.74 -8.58
N ILE A 64 2.53 8.32 -9.11
CA ILE A 64 2.38 7.97 -10.54
C ILE A 64 2.46 9.24 -11.40
N ARG A 65 1.84 10.33 -10.93
CA ARG A 65 1.72 11.59 -11.68
C ARG A 65 2.95 12.49 -11.55
N GLY A 66 3.71 12.34 -10.46
CA GLY A 66 4.83 13.22 -10.13
C GLY A 66 6.10 12.92 -10.93
N GLU A 67 6.83 13.98 -11.29
CA GLU A 67 8.16 13.87 -11.87
C GLU A 67 9.19 13.53 -10.77
N GLY A 68 10.11 12.59 -11.06
CA GLY A 68 11.23 12.26 -10.18
C GLY A 68 10.94 11.27 -9.05
N VAL A 69 9.75 10.66 -9.00
CA VAL A 69 9.44 9.54 -8.10
C VAL A 69 8.93 8.37 -8.92
N LYS A 70 9.52 7.19 -8.73
CA LYS A 70 8.98 5.95 -9.31
C LYS A 70 7.91 5.42 -8.35
N ALA A 71 6.65 5.43 -8.78
CA ALA A 71 5.58 4.77 -8.05
C ALA A 71 5.96 3.30 -7.78
N PRO A 72 5.79 2.83 -6.53
CA PRO A 72 6.11 1.46 -6.18
C PRO A 72 5.15 0.52 -6.91
N SER A 73 5.64 -0.66 -7.27
CA SER A 73 4.79 -1.72 -7.76
C SER A 73 3.93 -2.28 -6.62
N ILE A 74 2.84 -2.94 -7.00
CA ILE A 74 1.80 -3.36 -6.07
C ILE A 74 1.54 -4.85 -6.17
N SER A 75 1.15 -5.48 -5.05
CA SER A 75 0.59 -6.82 -5.03
C SER A 75 -0.93 -6.68 -5.16
N LEU A 76 -1.47 -7.06 -6.32
CA LEU A 76 -2.88 -6.81 -6.65
C LEU A 76 -3.80 -7.66 -5.78
N GLU A 77 -3.41 -8.90 -5.51
CA GLU A 77 -4.08 -9.86 -4.63
C GLU A 77 -4.12 -9.44 -3.16
N CYS A 78 -3.24 -8.51 -2.74
CA CYS A 78 -3.24 -7.93 -1.40
C CYS A 78 -3.84 -6.53 -1.33
N THR A 79 -4.24 -5.95 -2.47
CA THR A 79 -4.79 -4.60 -2.59
C THR A 79 -6.31 -4.64 -2.36
N HIS A 80 -6.80 -3.78 -1.48
CA HIS A 80 -8.24 -3.71 -1.17
C HIS A 80 -9.00 -3.03 -2.31
N GLU A 81 -10.22 -3.50 -2.62
CA GLU A 81 -11.04 -3.01 -3.74
C GLU A 81 -11.37 -1.52 -3.67
N ALA A 82 -11.37 -0.93 -2.47
CA ALA A 82 -11.53 0.52 -2.25
C ALA A 82 -10.51 1.38 -3.03
N ALA A 83 -9.37 0.81 -3.46
CA ALA A 83 -8.47 1.49 -4.39
C ALA A 83 -9.16 1.90 -5.70
N LEU A 84 -10.15 1.12 -6.15
CA LEU A 84 -10.91 1.33 -7.38
C LEU A 84 -11.81 2.56 -7.35
N GLU A 85 -12.05 3.14 -6.17
CA GLU A 85 -12.78 4.41 -6.03
C GLU A 85 -11.97 5.61 -6.55
N ILE A 86 -10.64 5.49 -6.65
CA ILE A 86 -9.71 6.58 -7.00
C ILE A 86 -8.89 6.26 -8.25
N VAL A 87 -8.57 4.99 -8.51
CA VAL A 87 -7.74 4.55 -9.63
C VAL A 87 -8.39 3.35 -10.33
N ASP A 88 -8.42 3.34 -11.66
CA ASP A 88 -9.01 2.24 -12.42
C ASP A 88 -8.16 0.94 -12.35
N LEU A 89 -8.82 -0.20 -12.58
CA LEU A 89 -8.19 -1.52 -12.50
C LEU A 89 -7.05 -1.71 -13.51
N ASP A 90 -7.15 -1.11 -14.70
CA ASP A 90 -6.09 -1.25 -15.70
C ASP A 90 -4.83 -0.52 -15.28
N THR A 91 -4.96 0.65 -14.64
CA THR A 91 -3.85 1.34 -13.99
C THR A 91 -3.26 0.47 -12.88
N LEU A 92 -4.06 -0.12 -11.99
CA LEU A 92 -3.53 -1.04 -10.95
C LEU A 92 -2.75 -2.21 -11.57
N LYS A 93 -3.29 -2.86 -12.60
CA LYS A 93 -2.62 -3.97 -13.31
C LYS A 93 -1.29 -3.58 -13.94
N ARG A 94 -1.14 -2.35 -14.44
CA ARG A 94 0.13 -1.86 -15.01
C ARG A 94 1.28 -1.81 -13.99
N PHE A 95 0.94 -1.68 -12.71
CA PHE A 95 1.90 -1.64 -11.61
C PHE A 95 1.95 -2.95 -10.81
N ALA A 96 1.16 -3.95 -11.17
CA ALA A 96 1.15 -5.23 -10.49
C ALA A 96 2.51 -5.94 -10.63
N ASN A 97 3.03 -6.45 -9.51
CA ASN A 97 4.14 -7.39 -9.52
C ASN A 97 3.71 -8.66 -10.26
N VAL A 98 4.60 -9.20 -11.10
CA VAL A 98 4.44 -10.53 -11.68
C VAL A 98 5.30 -11.45 -10.81
N ASP A 99 4.67 -12.06 -9.81
CA ASP A 99 5.26 -13.18 -9.08
C ASP A 99 5.13 -14.49 -9.89
#